data_AF-A0A6V7L552-F1
#
_entry.id   AF-A0A6V7L552-F1
#
_cell.length_a   1.000
_cell.length_b   1.000
_cell.length_c   1.000
_cell.angle_alpha   90.00
_cell.angle_beta   90.00
_cell.angle_gamma   90.00
#
_symmetry.space_group_name_H-M   'P 1'
#
loop_
_entity.id
_entity.type
_entity.pdbx_description
1 polymer ?
#
loop_
_entity_poly.entity_id
_entity_poly.type
_entity_poly.pdbx_seq_one_letter_code
_entity_poly.pdbx_strand_id
1 'polypeptide(L)'
;MISELNPGCGGPCEELKVTTFYLRAEGPNDTLHYLWDFYKKPSILLAITSPSAKLQIDWLAYLIGQPKSINFTEEPEYTFGISIEK
;
A
#
# COMPACT_ATOMS: atom_id res chain seq x y z
N MET A 1 8.57 -7.26 11.50
CA MET A 1 7.29 -7.34 10.75
C MET A 1 6.35 -6.31 11.32
N ILE A 2 5.82 -5.42 10.48
CA ILE A 2 4.87 -4.37 10.86
C ILE A 2 3.60 -4.58 10.04
N SER A 3 2.44 -4.46 10.66
CA SER A 3 1.14 -4.55 9.99
C SER A 3 0.24 -3.41 10.44
N GLU A 4 -0.46 -2.78 9.50
CA GLU A 4 -1.30 -1.62 9.77
C GLU A 4 -2.55 -1.61 8.88
N LEU A 5 -3.70 -1.30 9.48
CA LEU A 5 -4.94 -1.03 8.74
C LEU A 5 -4.99 0.44 8.37
N ASN A 6 -5.28 0.75 7.10
CA ASN A 6 -5.41 2.11 6.59
C ASN A 6 -4.22 3.03 7.01
N PRO A 7 -2.96 2.65 6.70
CA PRO A 7 -1.77 3.30 7.24
C PRO A 7 -1.75 4.81 6.97
N GLY A 8 -1.79 5.61 8.04
CA GLY A 8 -1.76 7.07 7.96
C GLY A 8 -2.99 7.75 7.35
N CYS A 9 -4.14 7.07 7.22
CA CYS A 9 -5.33 7.66 6.58
C CYS A 9 -6.08 8.67 7.45
N GLY A 10 -6.27 8.35 8.73
CA GLY A 10 -7.12 9.13 9.63
C GLY A 10 -8.62 9.10 9.26
N GLY A 11 -9.32 10.19 9.57
CA GLY A 11 -10.78 10.32 9.49
C GLY A 11 -11.44 9.92 8.15
N PRO A 12 -10.89 10.26 6.97
CA PRO A 12 -11.50 9.90 5.69
C PRO A 12 -11.75 8.39 5.51
N CYS A 13 -10.88 7.53 6.06
CA CYS A 13 -11.06 6.09 5.95
C CYS A 13 -12.18 5.55 6.85
N GLU A 14 -12.43 6.18 8.00
CA GLU A 14 -13.54 5.81 8.89
C GLU A 14 -14.89 6.16 8.25
N GLU A 15 -14.99 7.36 7.66
CA GLU A 15 -16.22 7.84 7.00
C GLU A 15 -16.58 7.03 5.76
N LEU A 16 -15.59 6.69 4.93
CA LEU A 16 -15.78 6.00 3.66
C LEU A 16 -15.76 4.47 3.76
N LYS A 17 -15.58 3.91 4.97
CA LYS A 17 -15.43 2.46 5.20
C LYS A 17 -14.34 1.83 4.34
N VAL A 18 -13.23 2.53 4.20
CA VAL A 18 -12.07 2.08 3.42
C VAL A 18 -11.35 0.99 4.20
N THR A 19 -10.93 -0.06 3.50
CA THR A 19 -10.14 -1.13 4.09
C THR A 19 -8.94 -1.40 3.19
N THR A 20 -7.79 -0.88 3.58
CA THR A 20 -6.50 -1.34 3.11
C THR A 20 -5.72 -1.96 4.25
N PHE A 21 -4.93 -2.99 3.95
CA PHE A 21 -4.07 -3.65 4.92
C PHE A 21 -2.65 -3.69 4.39
N TYR A 22 -1.76 -3.03 5.13
CA TYR A 22 -0.36 -2.95 4.80
C TYR A 22 0.45 -3.89 5.69
N LEU A 23 1.31 -4.70 5.09
CA LEU A 23 2.27 -5.55 5.77
C LEU A 23 3.68 -5.30 5.25
N ARG A 24 4.61 -5.06 6.17
CA ARG A 24 6.04 -4.87 5.93
C ARG A 24 6.82 -6.06 6.48
N ALA A 25 7.39 -6.85 5.59
CA ALA A 25 8.30 -7.95 5.91
C ALA A 25 9.74 -7.51 5.65
N GLU A 26 10.51 -7.34 6.72
CA GLU A 26 11.89 -6.86 6.66
C GLU A 26 12.85 -8.05 6.57
N GLY A 27 13.68 -8.05 5.53
CA GLY A 27 14.81 -8.96 5.37
C GLY A 27 16.13 -8.27 5.74
N PRO A 28 17.26 -9.01 5.70
CA PRO A 28 18.57 -8.42 5.98
C PRO A 28 19.00 -7.37 4.96
N ASN A 29 18.58 -7.52 3.70
CA ASN A 29 19.04 -6.70 2.57
C ASN A 29 17.90 -6.00 1.83
N ASP A 30 16.65 -6.42 2.06
CA ASP A 30 15.48 -5.95 1.35
C ASP A 30 14.28 -5.83 2.30
N THR A 31 13.21 -5.22 1.79
CA THR A 31 11.90 -5.24 2.44
C THR A 31 10.84 -5.59 1.42
N LEU A 32 10.02 -6.59 1.75
CA LEU A 32 8.85 -6.96 0.98
C LEU A 32 7.62 -6.29 1.59
N HIS A 33 6.95 -5.49 0.77
CA HIS A 33 5.73 -4.77 1.11
C HIS A 33 4.55 -5.45 0.47
N TYR A 34 3.49 -5.67 1.25
CA TYR A 34 2.18 -6.10 0.76
C TYR A 34 1.19 -5.00 1.08
N LEU A 35 0.48 -4.50 0.07
CA LEU A 35 -0.65 -3.60 0.25
C LEU A 35 -1.88 -4.25 -0.34
N TRP A 36 -2.76 -4.70 0.53
CA TRP A 36 -4.07 -5.22 0.18
C TRP A 36 -5.07 -4.08 0.16
N ASP A 37 -5.88 -3.99 -0.88
CA ASP A 37 -6.99 -3.03 -1.00
C ASP A 37 -8.30 -3.78 -1.19
N PHE A 38 -9.32 -3.40 -0.41
CA PHE A 38 -10.68 -3.93 -0.48
C PHE A 38 -11.74 -2.84 -0.71
N TYR A 39 -11.37 -1.59 -0.96
CA TYR A 39 -12.31 -0.47 -1.03
C TYR A 39 -13.17 -0.48 -2.31
N LYS A 40 -12.55 -0.58 -3.49
CA LYS A 40 -13.27 -0.60 -4.79
C LYS A 40 -13.18 -1.94 -5.48
N LYS A 41 -11.95 -2.36 -5.78
CA LYS A 41 -11.64 -3.64 -6.42
C LYS A 41 -10.63 -4.36 -5.54
N PRO A 42 -10.92 -5.58 -5.07
CA PRO A 42 -9.94 -6.35 -4.33
C PRO A 42 -8.65 -6.46 -5.12
N SER A 43 -7.56 -5.93 -4.57
CA SER A 43 -6.28 -5.90 -5.26
C SER A 43 -5.12 -6.02 -4.26
N ILE A 44 -3.98 -6.44 -4.78
CA ILE A 44 -2.75 -6.62 -4.01
C ILE A 44 -1.63 -5.97 -4.80
N LEU A 45 -0.90 -5.07 -4.14
CA LEU A 45 0.40 -4.60 -4.59
C LEU A 45 1.48 -5.28 -3.75
N LEU A 46 2.44 -5.90 -4.42
CA LEU A 46 3.69 -6.36 -3.84
C LEU A 46 4.83 -5.48 -4.34
N ALA A 47 5.72 -5.07 -3.44
CA ALA A 47 6.91 -4.30 -3.80
C ALA A 47 8.12 -4.75 -3.00
N ILE A 48 9.27 -4.85 -3.65
CA ILE A 48 10.57 -5.08 -3.02
C ILE A 48 11.36 -3.78 -3.06
N THR A 49 11.88 -3.38 -1.91
CA THR A 49 12.62 -2.13 -1.74
C THR A 49 13.87 -2.34 -0.87
N SER A 50 14.68 -1.29 -0.73
CA SER A 50 15.75 -1.23 0.28
C SER A 50 15.17 -1.27 1.71
N PRO A 51 15.94 -1.68 2.73
CA PRO A 51 15.46 -1.73 4.11
C PRO A 51 15.03 -0.38 4.71
N SER A 52 15.48 0.74 4.15
CA SER A 52 15.13 2.09 4.61
C SER A 52 13.85 2.64 3.98
N ALA A 53 13.39 2.05 2.87
CA ALA A 53 12.23 2.53 2.15
C ALA A 53 10.93 2.36 2.95
N LYS A 54 10.03 3.35 2.83
CA LYS A 54 8.73 3.37 3.50
C LYS A 54 7.62 3.61 2.50
N LEU A 55 6.48 2.96 2.71
CA LEU A 55 5.25 3.20 1.97
C LEU A 55 4.74 4.63 2.25
N GLN A 56 4.31 5.30 1.19
CA GLN A 56 3.63 6.60 1.24
C GLN A 56 2.32 6.50 0.45
N ILE A 57 1.22 6.86 1.10
CA ILE A 57 -0.10 6.93 0.47
C ILE A 57 -0.60 8.36 0.56
N ASP A 58 -0.83 8.99 -0.59
CA ASP A 58 -1.68 10.18 -0.67
C ASP A 58 -3.14 9.72 -0.65
N TRP A 59 -3.73 9.74 0.54
CA TRP A 59 -5.07 9.21 0.75
C TRP A 59 -6.15 9.95 -0.03
N LEU A 60 -6.05 11.28 -0.17
CA LEU A 60 -7.04 12.04 -0.93
C LEU A 60 -6.98 11.64 -2.41
N ALA A 61 -5.77 11.56 -2.98
CA ALA A 61 -5.56 11.12 -4.35
C ALA A 61 -5.98 9.65 -4.56
N TYR A 62 -5.67 8.77 -3.59
CA TYR A 62 -5.98 7.35 -3.64
C TYR A 62 -7.49 7.09 -3.67
N LEU A 63 -8.25 7.76 -2.80
CA LEU A 63 -9.70 7.57 -2.68
C LEU A 63 -10.45 7.96 -3.95
N ILE A 64 -9.97 9.00 -4.67
CA ILE A 64 -10.53 9.41 -5.95
C ILE A 64 -9.99 8.60 -7.14
N GLY A 65 -9.06 7.66 -6.91
CA GLY A 65 -8.49 6.79 -7.96
C GLY A 65 -7.45 7.48 -8.84
N GLN A 66 -6.76 8.49 -8.33
CA GLN A 66 -5.71 9.18 -9.05
C GLN A 66 -4.46 8.29 -9.16
N PRO A 67 -3.84 8.17 -10.36
CA PRO A 67 -2.59 7.44 -10.52
C PRO A 67 -1.46 8.00 -9.64
N LYS A 68 -0.50 7.13 -9.26
CA LYS A 68 0.67 7.48 -8.44
C LYS A 68 0.34 7.99 -7.03
N SER A 69 -0.86 7.72 -6.52
CA SER A 69 -1.24 8.00 -5.13
C SER A 69 -0.58 7.07 -4.11
N ILE A 70 0.04 5.98 -4.57
CA ILE A 70 0.87 5.08 -3.77
C ILE A 70 2.30 5.19 -4.28
N ASN A 71 3.23 5.42 -3.37
CA ASN A 71 4.66 5.49 -3.69
C ASN A 71 5.51 4.96 -2.52
N PHE A 72 6.80 4.87 -2.74
CA PHE A 72 7.78 4.58 -1.70
C PHE A 72 8.78 5.74 -1.60
N THR A 73 9.38 5.93 -0.43
CA THR A 73 10.41 6.98 -0.23
C THR A 73 11.66 6.77 -1.10
N GLU A 74 11.87 5.54 -1.57
CA GLU A 74 12.91 5.12 -2.49
C GLU A 74 12.26 4.28 -3.59
N GLU A 75 12.83 4.27 -4.81
CA GLU A 75 12.28 3.51 -5.92
C GLU A 75 12.30 2.00 -5.63
N PRO A 76 11.17 1.29 -5.74
CA PRO A 76 11.16 -0.16 -5.59
C PRO A 76 11.95 -0.85 -6.71
N GLU A 77 12.69 -1.89 -6.36
CA GLU A 77 13.42 -2.72 -7.32
C GLU A 77 12.44 -3.55 -8.17
N TYR A 78 11.39 -4.06 -7.52
CA TYR A 78 10.32 -4.80 -8.19
C TYR A 78 8.96 -4.37 -7.66
N THR A 79 7.99 -4.33 -8.56
CA THR A 79 6.58 -4.18 -8.21
C THR A 79 5.75 -5.20 -8.98
N PHE A 80 4.72 -5.73 -8.33
CA PHE A 80 3.75 -6.63 -8.93
C PHE A 80 2.35 -6.31 -8.41
N GLY A 81 1.38 -6.22 -9.31
CA GLY A 81 0.00 -5.89 -8.98
C GLY A 81 -0.96 -6.98 -9.44
N ILE A 82 -1.87 -7.39 -8.57
CA ILE A 82 -2.98 -8.28 -8.90
C ILE A 82 -4.27 -7.54 -8.61
N SER A 83 -5.17 -7.50 -9.59
CA SER A 83 -6.56 -7.09 -9.38
C SER A 83 -7.44 -8.32 -9.54
N ILE A 84 -8.36 -8.53 -8.61
CA ILE A 84 -9.32 -9.62 -8.65
C ILE A 84 -10.60 -9.08 -9.28
N GLU A 85 -10.87 -9.52 -10.51
CA GLU A 85 -12.09 -9.20 -11.23
C GLU A 85 -12.95 -10.45 -11.41
N LYS A 86 -14.25 -10.27 -11.57
CA LYS A 86 -15.22 -11.33 -11.83
C LYS A 86 -15.54 -11.39 -13.31
#